data_AF-A0A973A8G5-F1
#
_entry.id   AF-A0A973A8G5-F1
#
_cell.length_a   1.000
_cell.length_b   1.000
_cell.length_c   1.000
_cell.angle_alpha   90.00
_cell.angle_beta   90.00
_cell.angle_gamma   90.00
#
_symmetry.space_group_name_H-M   'P 1'
#
loop_
_entity.id
_entity.type
_entity.pdbx_description
1 polymer ?
#
loop_
_entity_poly.entity_id
_entity_poly.type
_entity_poly.pdbx_seq_one_letter_code
_entity_poly.pdbx_strand_id
1 'polypeptide(L)'
;MFEIQPARVTTAKNDILSGLTVALALVPEAIAFAFVAGVDPLVGLYAAFMVGLITACIGGRPGMISGATGALAVVMVALVA
;
A
#
# COMPACT_ATOMS: atom_id res chain seq x y z
N MET A 1 -21.71 20.89 11.54
CA MET A 1 -22.08 19.79 10.62
C MET A 1 -20.81 19.02 10.26
N PHE A 2 -20.26 18.32 11.25
CA PHE A 2 -19.19 17.33 11.06
C PHE A 2 -19.69 16.12 11.83
N GLU A 3 -20.31 15.20 11.09
CA GLU A 3 -20.60 13.86 11.60
C GLU A 3 -19.23 13.17 11.71
N ILE A 4 -18.59 13.29 12.87
CA ILE A 4 -17.46 12.43 13.22
C ILE A 4 -18.08 11.04 13.36
N GLN A 5 -18.12 10.28 12.27
CA GLN A 5 -18.52 8.88 12.31
C GLN A 5 -17.67 8.21 13.39
N PRO A 6 -18.27 7.70 14.48
CA PRO A 6 -17.50 6.97 15.48
C PRO A 6 -16.87 5.78 14.77
N ALA A 7 -15.56 5.58 15.00
CA ALA A 7 -14.79 4.49 14.42
C ALA A 7 -15.62 3.20 14.50
N ARG A 8 -16.07 2.73 13.34
CA ARG A 8 -16.93 1.56 13.19
C ARG A 8 -16.25 0.38 13.89
N VAL A 9 -17.02 -0.38 14.67
CA VAL A 9 -16.59 -1.61 15.37
C VAL A 9 -15.75 -2.48 14.43
N THR A 10 -14.43 -2.47 14.60
CA THR A 10 -13.50 -3.35 13.88
C THR A 10 -13.64 -4.74 14.47
N THR A 11 -14.32 -5.62 13.73
CA THR A 11 -14.38 -7.03 14.03
C THR A 11 -13.17 -7.70 13.37
N ALA A 12 -12.49 -8.62 14.05
CA ALA A 12 -11.35 -9.35 13.50
C ALA A 12 -11.63 -9.95 12.10
N LYS A 13 -12.87 -10.39 11.85
CA LYS A 13 -13.32 -10.83 10.51
C LYS A 13 -13.20 -9.73 9.46
N ASN A 14 -13.64 -8.50 9.76
CA ASN A 14 -13.58 -7.38 8.82
C ASN A 14 -12.14 -6.93 8.58
N ASP A 15 -11.30 -6.94 9.61
CA ASP A 15 -9.89 -6.57 9.48
C ASP A 15 -9.11 -7.58 8.62
N ILE A 16 -9.35 -8.88 8.83
CA ILE A 16 -8.76 -9.94 8.00
C ILE A 16 -9.26 -9.85 6.56
N LEU A 17 -10.56 -9.70 6.35
CA LEU A 17 -11.14 -9.60 5.00
C LEU A 17 -10.64 -8.36 4.26
N SER A 18 -10.62 -7.20 4.92
CA SER A 18 -10.12 -5.96 4.31
C SER A 18 -8.62 -6.05 4.01
N GLY A 19 -7.80 -6.54 4.94
CA GLY A 19 -6.37 -6.76 4.71
C GLY A 19 -6.10 -7.70 3.53
N LEU A 20 -6.86 -8.81 3.43
CA LEU A 20 -6.74 -9.74 2.31
C LEU A 20 -7.10 -9.08 0.97
N THR A 21 -8.22 -8.35 0.91
CA THR A 21 -8.64 -7.66 -0.31
C THR A 21 -7.60 -6.64 -0.79
N VAL A 22 -7.00 -5.92 0.14
CA VAL A 22 -5.99 -4.94 -0.18
C VAL A 22 -4.68 -5.61 -0.62
N ALA A 23 -4.24 -6.66 0.06
CA ALA A 23 -3.05 -7.41 -0.32
C ALA A 23 -3.16 -7.94 -1.76
N LEU A 24 -4.32 -8.48 -2.14
CA LEU A 24 -4.58 -8.97 -3.49
C LEU A 24 -4.61 -7.84 -4.53
N ALA A 25 -5.12 -6.66 -4.17
CA ALA A 25 -5.12 -5.49 -5.07
C ALA A 25 -3.71 -4.90 -5.28
N LEU A 26 -2.86 -4.92 -4.24
CA LEU A 26 -1.52 -4.33 -4.26
C LEU A 26 -0.51 -5.10 -5.13
N VAL A 27 -0.68 -6.41 -5.29
CA VAL A 27 0.24 -7.25 -6.10
C VAL A 27 0.29 -6.76 -7.57
N PRO A 28 -0.82 -6.69 -8.32
CA PRO A 28 -0.78 -6.19 -9.69
C PRO A 28 -0.43 -4.70 -9.77
N GLU A 29 -0.83 -3.89 -8.78
CA GLU A 29 -0.51 -2.46 -8.72
C GLU A 29 1.01 -2.22 -8.60
N ALA A 30 1.69 -2.93 -7.69
CA ALA A 30 3.13 -2.81 -7.50
C ALA A 30 3.93 -3.28 -8.72
N ILE A 31 3.46 -4.33 -9.41
CA ILE A 31 4.07 -4.83 -10.65
C ILE A 31 3.93 -3.78 -11.77
N ALA A 32 2.75 -3.21 -11.95
CA ALA A 32 2.50 -2.18 -12.96
C ALA A 32 3.38 -0.94 -12.73
N PHE A 33 3.51 -0.48 -11.48
CA PHE A 33 4.35 0.66 -11.14
C PHE A 33 5.85 0.39 -11.27
N ALA A 34 6.31 -0.83 -11.01
CA ALA A 34 7.68 -1.22 -11.28
C ALA A 34 8.02 -1.13 -12.78
N PHE A 35 7.10 -1.56 -13.66
CA PHE A 35 7.26 -1.40 -15.11
C PHE A 35 7.30 0.06 -15.54
N VAL A 36 6.45 0.92 -14.96
CA VAL A 36 6.49 2.37 -15.22
C VAL A 36 7.83 2.97 -14.80
N ALA A 37 8.38 2.52 -13.66
CA ALA A 37 9.67 2.96 -13.13
C ALA A 37 10.89 2.37 -13.85
N GLY A 38 10.72 1.41 -14.78
CA GLY A 38 11.82 0.75 -15.49
C GLY A 38 12.66 -0.20 -14.62
N VAL A 39 12.14 -0.64 -13.47
CA VAL A 39 12.83 -1.55 -12.54
C VAL A 39 12.21 -2.94 -12.55
N ASP A 40 12.95 -3.93 -12.04
CA ASP A 40 12.45 -5.30 -11.91
C ASP A 40 11.16 -5.35 -11.06
N PRO A 41 10.09 -6.05 -11.50
CA PRO A 41 8.82 -6.15 -10.77
C PRO A 41 8.95 -6.65 -9.33
N LEU A 42 9.95 -7.49 -9.07
CA LEU A 42 10.27 -7.99 -7.74
C LEU A 42 10.62 -6.85 -6.77
N VAL A 43 11.30 -5.81 -7.24
CA VAL A 43 11.67 -4.65 -6.42
C VAL A 43 10.43 -3.90 -5.96
N GLY A 44 9.43 -3.72 -6.83
CA GLY A 44 8.15 -3.11 -6.48
C GLY A 44 7.40 -3.92 -5.42
N LEU A 45 7.43 -5.25 -5.54
CA LEU A 45 6.77 -6.15 -4.57
C LEU A 45 7.47 -6.14 -3.21
N TYR A 46 8.80 -6.14 -3.17
CA TYR A 46 9.57 -6.02 -1.93
C TYR A 46 9.35 -4.68 -1.25
N ALA A 47 9.31 -3.59 -2.01
CA ALA A 47 9.04 -2.26 -1.49
C ALA A 47 7.64 -2.18 -0.87
N ALA A 48 6.60 -2.65 -1.56
CA ALA A 48 5.24 -2.67 -1.07
C ALA A 48 5.10 -3.49 0.22
N PHE A 49 5.73 -4.67 0.29
CA PHE A 49 5.70 -5.52 1.48
C PHE A 49 6.39 -4.86 2.69
N MET A 50 7.61 -4.33 2.50
CA MET A 50 8.37 -3.71 3.59
C MET A 50 7.68 -2.45 4.13
N VAL A 51 7.19 -1.58 3.24
CA VAL A 51 6.47 -0.36 3.66
C VAL A 51 5.15 -0.72 4.35
N GLY A 52 4.41 -1.71 3.83
CA GLY A 52 3.20 -2.21 4.47
C GLY A 52 3.46 -2.75 5.87
N LEU A 53 4.54 -3.52 6.08
CA LEU A 53 4.92 -4.04 7.39
C LEU A 53 5.31 -2.92 8.36
N ILE A 54 6.17 -2.01 7.93
CA ILE A 54 6.64 -0.89 8.76
C ILE A 54 5.47 -0.01 9.19
N THR A 55 4.58 0.32 8.26
CA THR A 55 3.40 1.16 8.55
C THR A 55 2.32 0.44 9.34
N ALA A 56 2.20 -0.89 9.22
CA ALA A 56 1.33 -1.66 10.10
C ALA A 56 1.82 -1.64 11.56
N CYS A 57 3.14 -1.65 11.79
CA CYS A 57 3.73 -1.62 13.13
C CYS A 57 3.84 -0.21 13.74
N ILE A 58 4.21 0.80 12.94
CA ILE A 58 4.58 2.15 13.43
C ILE A 58 3.60 3.24 12.94
N GLY A 59 2.61 2.89 12.10
CA GLY A 59 1.69 3.85 11.49
C GLY A 59 0.71 4.49 12.48
N GLY A 60 0.44 5.79 12.30
CA GLY A 60 -0.37 6.59 13.22
C GLY A 60 -1.87 6.66 12.92
N ARG A 61 -2.35 6.06 11.81
CA ARG A 61 -3.77 6.13 11.41
C ARG A 61 -4.34 4.75 11.08
N PRO A 62 -5.29 4.24 11.89
CA PRO A 62 -5.94 2.96 11.65
C PRO A 62 -6.62 2.90 10.28
N GLY A 63 -6.41 1.80 9.56
CA GLY A 63 -7.02 1.56 8.25
C GLY A 63 -6.32 2.24 7.06
N MET A 64 -5.18 2.91 7.26
CA MET A 64 -4.35 3.35 6.13
C MET A 64 -3.51 2.19 5.59
N ILE A 65 -3.39 2.17 4.26
CA ILE A 65 -2.53 1.25 3.53
C ILE A 65 -1.36 2.07 2.98
N SER A 66 -0.15 1.57 3.19
CA SER A 66 1.07 2.20 2.68
C SER A 66 1.83 1.19 1.84
N GLY A 67 2.17 1.57 0.60
CA GLY A 67 2.74 0.66 -0.39
C GLY A 67 3.14 1.40 -1.68
N ALA A 68 3.26 0.66 -2.79
CA ALA A 68 3.65 1.21 -4.07
C ALA A 68 2.62 2.24 -4.57
N THR A 69 3.05 3.47 -4.82
CA THR A 69 2.20 4.56 -5.34
C THR A 69 2.71 5.03 -6.69
N GLY A 70 1.79 5.31 -7.62
CA GLY A 70 2.15 5.79 -8.96
C GLY A 70 2.94 7.09 -8.97
N ALA A 71 2.70 7.99 -7.99
CA ALA A 71 3.47 9.23 -7.86
C ALA A 71 4.96 8.97 -7.61
N LEU A 72 5.31 7.98 -6.78
CA LEU A 72 6.70 7.57 -6.58
C LEU A 72 7.27 6.91 -7.84
N ALA A 73 6.49 6.06 -8.52
CA ALA A 73 6.95 5.37 -9.74
C ALA A 73 7.42 6.35 -10.83
N VAL A 74 6.66 7.44 -11.06
CA VAL A 74 7.00 8.47 -12.05
C VAL A 74 8.30 9.20 -11.70
N VAL A 75 8.52 9.50 -10.41
CA VAL A 75 9.74 10.17 -9.95
C VAL A 75 10.95 9.24 -10.00
N MET A 76 10.75 7.95 -9.73
CA MET A 76 11.82 6.94 -9.78
C MET A 76 12.40 6.76 -11.18
N VAL A 77 11.61 6.94 -12.25
CA VAL A 77 12.11 6.93 -13.63
C VAL A 77 13.27 7.92 -13.81
N ALA A 78 13.12 9.13 -13.28
CA ALA A 78 14.12 10.20 -13.44
C ALA A 78 15.33 10.07 -12.49
N LEU A 79 15.22 9.23 -11.46
CA LEU A 79 16.28 9.00 -10.45
C LEU A 79 17.10 7.75 -10.73
N VAL A 80 16.50 6.74 -11.36
CA VAL A 80 17.12 5.44 -11.64
C VAL A 80 17.75 5.39 -13.04
N ALA A 81 17.22 6.16 -14.01
CA ALA A 81 17.82 6.33 -15.33
C ALA A 81 19.08 7.20 -15.29
#